data_AF-A0A101I919-F1
#
_entry.id   AF-A0A101I919-F1
#
_cell.length_a   1.000
_cell.length_b   1.000
_cell.length_c   1.000
_cell.angle_alpha   90.00
_cell.angle_beta   90.00
_cell.angle_gamma   90.00
#
_symmetry.space_group_name_H-M   'P 1'
#
loop_
_entity.id
_entity.type
_entity.pdbx_description
1 polymer ?
#
loop_
_entity_poly.entity_id
_entity_poly.type
_entity_poly.pdbx_seq_one_letter_code
_entity_poly.pdbx_strand_id
1 'polypeptide(L)'
;HNHPFAVVEKEIFSEVANALIRAELSGRAEELIENRCKKRKREELDLQEGIDWCLLSQMRILMDIPDLSHVGDAESLVNTYVESLWVFDKLDRQLRASRIMKQLKSWAEERLAEINSRITGYWKAHFDVSSYESNQPGLIFRTLSDKGKQAVVVVDAMRYELGKSLAEIIQGKKEVKADFALTPTETVVGMAALFSSGDIDKVYENDQILVHDRKTNRRLKGINERDENLAELVSDVRTIWDYQWDSFTEQPEKLVIKTRTIDELGHSNLHEFMEETLRRLTRIGRELVEKGYRVTFVSDHGFLMPKDDYAPRSDKDGTFHATNRYTVSAAKPQEGHYEAIGDVFVTYSTDESVFRGGRSVFLHGGVSLQELLIPVVTLSVDATKSRAAITIQRKEELATIQRDRFDIILQSQGLFPEPTRVYLLVDGKRIDVAEPVEDSLQIPVTIDAESGKTFRIELRDATDSRLLDSVECKFVPSRKRIF
;
A
#
# COMPACT_ATOMS: atom_id res chain seq x y z
N HIS A 1 0.57 32.93 11.23
CA HIS A 1 1.33 32.82 9.96
C HIS A 1 2.81 33.22 10.05
N ASN A 2 3.40 33.46 11.23
CA ASN A 2 4.87 33.53 11.39
C ASN A 2 5.22 33.05 12.81
N HIS A 3 5.10 31.75 13.05
CA HIS A 3 5.64 31.16 14.27
C HIS A 3 7.14 30.93 14.05
N PRO A 4 8.04 31.45 14.91
CA PRO A 4 9.50 31.41 14.68
C PRO A 4 10.06 29.99 14.47
N PHE A 5 9.32 28.97 14.88
CA PHE A 5 9.70 27.56 14.71
C PHE A 5 9.60 27.07 13.27
N ALA A 6 8.70 27.59 12.43
CA ALA A 6 8.55 27.12 11.05
C ALA A 6 9.72 27.56 10.16
N VAL A 7 10.19 28.80 10.34
CA VAL A 7 11.35 29.35 9.61
C VAL A 7 12.62 28.58 9.98
N VAL A 8 12.87 28.40 11.29
CA VAL A 8 14.02 27.63 11.78
C VAL A 8 13.95 26.18 11.29
N GLU A 9 12.78 25.55 11.30
CA GLU A 9 12.64 24.19 10.81
C GLU A 9 12.94 24.09 9.30
N LYS A 10 12.49 25.07 8.51
CA LYS A 10 12.76 25.15 7.07
C LYS A 10 14.25 25.30 6.78
N GLU A 11 14.96 26.11 7.57
CA GLU A 11 16.41 26.27 7.48
C GLU A 11 17.13 24.95 7.80
N ILE A 12 16.77 24.30 8.91
CA ILE A 12 17.35 23.00 9.30
C ILE A 12 17.06 21.93 8.23
N PHE A 13 15.83 21.87 7.72
CA PHE A 13 15.46 20.95 6.65
C PHE A 13 16.29 21.21 5.39
N SER A 14 16.44 22.47 5.00
CA SER A 14 17.21 22.86 3.82
C SER A 14 18.70 22.54 3.97
N GLU A 15 19.28 22.75 5.15
CA GLU A 15 20.68 22.41 5.43
C GLU A 15 20.92 20.90 5.30
N VAL A 16 20.06 20.09 5.92
CA VAL A 16 20.15 18.62 5.85
C VAL A 16 19.89 18.10 4.44
N ALA A 17 18.90 18.65 3.74
CA ALA A 17 18.62 18.32 2.34
C ALA A 17 19.83 18.63 1.43
N ASN A 18 20.48 19.78 1.64
CA ASN A 18 21.69 20.14 0.89
C ASN A 18 22.87 19.21 1.20
N ALA A 19 23.01 18.76 2.45
CA ALA A 19 23.99 17.74 2.81
C ALA A 19 23.70 16.41 2.09
N LEU A 20 22.42 16.02 1.94
CA LEU A 20 22.04 14.82 1.17
C LEU A 20 22.42 14.95 -0.30
N ILE A 21 22.09 16.08 -0.92
CA ILE A 21 22.40 16.37 -2.33
C ILE A 21 23.91 16.29 -2.59
N ARG A 22 24.74 16.76 -1.65
CA ARG A 22 26.20 16.73 -1.74
C ARG A 22 26.83 15.38 -1.34
N ALA A 23 26.04 14.40 -0.91
CA ALA A 23 26.52 13.15 -0.31
C ALA A 23 27.42 13.37 0.93
N GLU A 24 27.10 14.39 1.74
CA GLU A 24 27.84 14.81 2.94
C GLU A 24 26.98 14.62 4.21
N LEU A 25 26.04 13.67 4.22
CA LEU A 25 25.18 13.44 5.38
C LEU A 25 26.01 12.95 6.57
N SER A 26 26.02 13.72 7.66
CA SER A 26 26.64 13.27 8.92
C SER A 26 25.72 12.31 9.68
N GLY A 27 26.28 11.43 10.51
CA GLY A 27 25.48 10.55 11.37
C GLY A 27 24.50 11.29 12.29
N ARG A 28 24.86 12.52 12.72
CA ARG A 28 23.94 13.39 13.49
C ARG A 28 22.76 13.87 12.63
N ALA A 29 22.99 14.16 11.35
CA ALA A 29 21.92 14.53 10.43
C ALA A 29 21.00 13.35 10.12
N GLU A 30 21.54 12.14 10.00
CA GLU A 30 20.74 10.91 9.87
C GLU A 30 19.83 10.68 11.08
N GLU A 31 20.40 10.76 12.28
CA GLU A 31 19.63 10.63 13.52
C GLU A 31 18.54 11.70 13.63
N LEU A 32 18.83 12.93 13.17
CA LEU A 32 17.85 14.01 13.13
C LEU A 32 16.70 13.68 12.17
N ILE A 33 16.98 13.22 10.95
CA ILE A 33 15.96 12.83 9.97
C ILE A 33 15.05 11.75 10.56
N GLU A 34 15.61 10.69 11.13
CA GLU A 34 14.84 9.61 11.72
C GLU A 34 13.98 10.07 12.90
N ASN A 35 14.56 10.87 13.79
CA ASN A 35 13.83 11.43 14.92
C ASN A 35 12.67 12.32 14.46
N ARG A 36 12.91 13.18 13.44
CA ARG A 36 11.87 14.07 12.90
C ARG A 36 10.78 13.29 12.20
N CYS A 37 11.11 12.30 11.37
CA CYS A 37 10.10 11.48 10.72
C CYS A 37 9.23 10.69 11.73
N LYS A 38 9.82 10.17 12.82
CA LYS A 38 9.08 9.40 13.84
C LYS A 38 8.23 10.27 14.77
N LYS A 39 8.77 11.40 15.24
CA LYS A 39 8.19 12.17 16.35
C LYS A 39 7.41 13.40 15.91
N ARG A 40 7.72 13.95 14.73
CA ARG A 40 7.04 15.13 14.21
C ARG A 40 5.75 14.67 13.53
N LYS A 41 4.66 14.69 14.29
CA LYS A 41 3.32 14.54 13.72
C LYS A 41 3.16 15.65 12.68
N ARG A 42 2.90 15.26 11.43
CA ARG A 42 2.78 16.13 10.25
C ARG A 42 1.80 17.27 10.53
N GLU A 43 2.27 18.39 11.07
CA GLU A 43 1.48 19.62 11.08
C GLU A 43 1.34 20.00 9.62
N GLU A 44 0.11 20.05 9.10
CA GLU A 44 -0.18 20.32 7.68
C GLU A 44 0.57 21.56 7.15
N LEU A 45 0.88 22.49 8.06
CA LEU A 45 1.75 23.65 7.89
C LEU A 45 3.17 23.30 7.39
N ASP A 46 3.84 22.27 7.93
CA ASP A 46 5.18 21.87 7.49
C ASP A 46 5.16 21.42 6.02
N LEU A 47 4.18 20.59 5.65
CA LEU A 47 4.01 20.11 4.28
C LEU A 47 3.65 21.27 3.32
N GLN A 48 2.82 22.21 3.77
CA GLN A 48 2.52 23.45 3.03
C GLN A 48 3.78 24.31 2.82
N GLU A 49 4.72 24.30 3.76
CA GLU A 49 6.00 24.98 3.68
C GLU A 49 7.10 24.19 2.93
N GLY A 50 6.79 22.98 2.45
CA GLY A 50 7.73 22.12 1.72
C GLY A 50 8.71 21.36 2.60
N ILE A 51 8.36 21.11 3.87
CA ILE A 51 9.15 20.36 4.84
C ILE A 51 8.54 18.96 4.99
N ASP A 52 9.23 17.94 4.47
CA ASP A 52 8.83 16.54 4.61
C ASP A 52 10.01 15.67 5.02
N TRP A 53 10.18 15.52 6.34
CA TRP A 53 11.26 14.72 6.93
C TRP A 53 11.15 13.23 6.61
N CYS A 54 9.95 12.70 6.40
CA CYS A 54 9.78 11.29 6.06
C CYS A 54 10.10 11.00 4.60
N LEU A 55 9.74 11.92 3.69
CA LEU A 55 10.18 11.84 2.31
C LEU A 55 11.69 11.98 2.20
N LEU A 56 12.30 12.94 2.93
CA LEU A 56 13.76 13.09 2.99
C LEU A 56 14.45 11.83 3.54
N SER A 57 13.88 11.19 4.55
CA SER A 57 14.37 9.90 5.07
C SER A 57 14.36 8.81 4.00
N GLN A 58 13.30 8.72 3.20
CA GLN A 58 13.19 7.74 2.13
C GLN A 58 14.18 8.03 1.00
N MET A 59 14.43 9.30 0.68
CA MET A 59 15.39 9.72 -0.37
C MET A 59 16.84 9.32 -0.10
N ARG A 60 17.20 8.93 1.12
CA ARG A 60 18.55 8.42 1.43
C ARG A 60 18.94 7.24 0.55
N ILE A 61 17.97 6.43 0.12
CA ILE A 61 18.22 5.28 -0.78
C ILE A 61 18.73 5.70 -2.16
N LEU A 62 18.60 6.98 -2.54
CA LEU A 62 19.08 7.51 -3.82
C LEU A 62 20.57 7.89 -3.81
N MET A 63 21.24 7.77 -2.66
CA MET A 63 22.69 8.00 -2.57
C MET A 63 23.48 6.94 -3.34
N ASP A 64 22.95 5.72 -3.39
CA ASP A 64 23.55 4.59 -4.07
C ASP A 64 22.64 4.10 -5.20
N ILE A 65 23.26 3.69 -6.31
CA ILE A 65 22.52 3.09 -7.41
C ILE A 65 22.46 1.58 -7.16
N PRO A 66 21.27 0.95 -7.22
CA PRO A 66 21.15 -0.49 -7.01
C PRO A 66 22.08 -1.29 -7.94
N ASP A 67 22.81 -2.24 -7.37
CA ASP A 67 23.52 -3.24 -8.13
C ASP A 67 22.51 -4.25 -8.69
N LEU A 68 22.50 -4.41 -10.01
CA LEU A 68 21.65 -5.35 -10.74
C LEU A 68 22.48 -6.40 -11.49
N SER A 69 23.77 -6.53 -11.17
CA SER A 69 24.68 -7.47 -11.84
C SER A 69 24.30 -8.94 -11.65
N HIS A 70 23.51 -9.26 -10.62
CA HIS A 70 22.97 -10.60 -10.36
C HIS A 70 21.68 -10.90 -11.15
N VAL A 71 21.09 -9.92 -11.84
CA VAL A 71 19.88 -10.10 -12.65
C VAL A 71 20.27 -10.75 -13.98
N GLY A 72 19.87 -12.01 -14.17
CA GLY A 72 20.17 -12.79 -15.38
C GLY A 72 18.97 -12.99 -16.32
N ASP A 73 17.76 -12.77 -15.83
CA ASP A 73 16.49 -13.04 -16.52
C ASP A 73 15.34 -12.21 -15.92
N ALA A 74 14.14 -12.34 -16.48
CA ALA A 74 12.96 -11.60 -16.02
C ALA A 74 12.51 -12.00 -14.62
N GLU A 75 12.65 -13.29 -14.25
CA GLU A 75 12.26 -13.79 -12.94
C GLU A 75 13.16 -13.23 -11.83
N SER A 76 14.48 -13.26 -12.02
CA SER A 76 15.45 -12.65 -11.08
C SER A 76 15.27 -11.14 -10.95
N LEU A 77 14.89 -10.43 -12.02
CA LEU A 77 14.53 -9.01 -11.93
C LEU A 77 13.26 -8.79 -11.09
N VAL A 78 12.22 -9.58 -11.32
CA VAL A 78 10.96 -9.51 -10.55
C VAL A 78 11.21 -9.81 -9.07
N ASN A 79 11.99 -10.83 -8.76
CA ASN A 79 12.38 -11.16 -7.39
C ASN A 79 13.13 -9.99 -6.73
N THR A 80 14.12 -9.44 -7.43
CA THR A 80 14.86 -8.26 -6.94
C THR A 80 13.94 -7.05 -6.73
N TYR A 81 12.98 -6.85 -7.64
CA TYR A 81 11.99 -5.77 -7.53
C TYR A 81 11.07 -5.94 -6.33
N VAL A 82 10.52 -7.15 -6.14
CA VAL A 82 9.65 -7.53 -5.02
C VAL A 82 10.32 -7.33 -3.67
N GLU A 83 11.60 -7.66 -3.59
CA GLU A 83 12.41 -7.53 -2.38
C GLU A 83 12.76 -6.08 -2.09
N SER A 84 13.25 -5.34 -3.09
CA SER A 84 13.95 -4.08 -2.83
C SER A 84 13.62 -2.92 -3.78
N LEU A 85 13.35 -3.14 -5.07
CA LEU A 85 13.27 -2.02 -6.03
C LEU A 85 11.92 -1.30 -6.04
N TRP A 86 10.84 -1.93 -5.56
CA TRP A 86 9.50 -1.32 -5.50
C TRP A 86 9.46 0.03 -4.75
N VAL A 87 10.43 0.26 -3.84
CA VAL A 87 10.57 1.53 -3.11
C VAL A 87 10.88 2.72 -4.01
N PHE A 88 11.52 2.51 -5.17
CA PHE A 88 11.83 3.57 -6.12
C PHE A 88 10.57 4.05 -6.86
N ASP A 89 9.68 3.14 -7.25
CA ASP A 89 8.38 3.52 -7.81
C ASP A 89 7.50 4.24 -6.78
N LYS A 90 7.51 3.77 -5.52
CA LYS A 90 6.85 4.47 -4.40
C LYS A 90 7.40 5.90 -4.25
N LEU A 91 8.73 6.06 -4.31
CA LEU A 91 9.38 7.35 -4.14
C LEU A 91 9.09 8.29 -5.32
N ASP A 92 9.13 7.81 -6.57
CA ASP A 92 8.77 8.60 -7.77
C ASP A 92 7.33 9.13 -7.65
N ARG A 93 6.40 8.27 -7.23
CA ARG A 93 5.00 8.67 -7.01
C ARG A 93 4.86 9.73 -5.92
N GLN A 94 5.51 9.54 -4.77
CA GLN A 94 5.46 10.51 -3.66
C GLN A 94 6.11 11.85 -4.04
N LEU A 95 7.19 11.81 -4.81
CA LEU A 95 7.92 12.98 -5.26
C LEU A 95 7.08 13.87 -6.17
N ARG A 96 6.27 13.27 -7.06
CA ARG A 96 5.34 14.01 -7.93
C ARG A 96 4.35 14.86 -7.15
N ALA A 97 3.79 14.34 -6.05
CA ALA A 97 2.87 15.07 -5.16
C ALA A 97 3.57 16.05 -4.20
N SER A 98 4.88 15.89 -3.99
CA SER A 98 5.61 16.64 -2.98
C SER A 98 5.78 18.12 -3.33
N ARG A 99 5.77 18.95 -2.28
CA ARG A 99 6.03 20.40 -2.32
C ARG A 99 7.41 20.77 -1.77
N ILE A 100 8.31 19.79 -1.64
CA ILE A 100 9.67 20.00 -1.12
C ILE A 100 10.47 20.97 -2.00
N MET A 101 11.59 21.47 -1.46
CA MET A 101 12.45 22.42 -2.17
C MET A 101 12.86 21.91 -3.55
N LYS A 102 12.78 22.79 -4.58
CA LYS A 102 13.00 22.44 -5.99
C LYS A 102 14.32 21.72 -6.24
N GLN A 103 15.40 22.19 -5.61
CA GLN A 103 16.73 21.60 -5.78
C GLN A 103 16.79 20.13 -5.31
N LEU A 104 16.16 19.82 -4.17
CA LEU A 104 16.07 18.45 -3.67
C LEU A 104 15.19 17.59 -4.58
N LYS A 105 14.07 18.15 -5.05
CA LYS A 105 13.18 17.45 -5.99
C LYS A 105 13.88 17.10 -7.30
N SER A 106 14.55 18.07 -7.95
CA SER A 106 15.29 17.83 -9.19
C SER A 106 16.42 16.82 -9.02
N TRP A 107 17.19 16.91 -7.92
CA TRP A 107 18.22 15.91 -7.60
C TRP A 107 17.63 14.50 -7.48
N ALA A 108 16.50 14.35 -6.77
CA ALA A 108 15.85 13.06 -6.61
C ALA A 108 15.25 12.54 -7.93
N GLU A 109 14.65 13.40 -8.74
CA GLU A 109 14.09 13.06 -10.06
C GLU A 109 15.16 12.57 -11.04
N GLU A 110 16.34 13.20 -11.04
CA GLU A 110 17.50 12.79 -11.85
C GLU A 110 18.02 11.41 -11.43
N ARG A 111 18.18 11.18 -10.11
CA ARG A 111 18.59 9.87 -9.58
C ARG A 111 17.59 8.77 -9.87
N LEU A 112 16.30 9.02 -9.67
CA LEU A 112 15.24 8.09 -10.01
C LEU A 112 15.20 7.80 -11.52
N ALA A 113 15.43 8.79 -12.37
CA ALA A 113 15.50 8.58 -13.81
C ALA A 113 16.65 7.62 -14.20
N GLU A 114 17.83 7.78 -13.58
CA GLU A 114 18.96 6.87 -13.80
C GLU A 114 18.62 5.43 -13.37
N ILE A 115 18.04 5.27 -12.17
CA ILE A 115 17.66 3.96 -11.62
C ILE A 115 16.58 3.30 -12.48
N ASN A 116 15.51 4.03 -12.82
CA ASN A 116 14.40 3.52 -13.63
C ASN A 116 14.85 3.16 -15.04
N SER A 117 15.78 3.93 -15.63
CA SER A 117 16.37 3.59 -16.93
C SER A 117 17.12 2.26 -16.89
N ARG A 118 17.88 2.00 -15.82
CA ARG A 118 18.55 0.70 -15.63
C ARG A 118 17.54 -0.45 -15.49
N ILE A 119 16.57 -0.31 -14.59
CA ILE A 119 15.53 -1.33 -14.37
C ILE A 119 14.77 -1.63 -15.67
N THR A 120 14.38 -0.59 -16.39
CA THR A 120 13.69 -0.71 -17.68
C THR A 120 14.57 -1.37 -18.73
N GLY A 121 15.88 -1.05 -18.75
CA GLY A 121 16.85 -1.69 -19.64
C GLY A 121 16.92 -3.21 -19.44
N TYR A 122 17.02 -3.67 -18.19
CA TYR A 122 16.99 -5.10 -17.87
C TYR A 122 15.63 -5.71 -18.22
N TRP A 123 14.52 -5.05 -17.87
CA TRP A 123 13.18 -5.54 -18.21
C TRP A 123 13.02 -5.76 -19.72
N LYS A 124 13.41 -4.78 -20.54
CA LYS A 124 13.37 -4.89 -22.01
C LYS A 124 14.26 -6.01 -22.56
N ALA A 125 15.41 -6.23 -21.95
CA ALA A 125 16.37 -7.23 -22.41
C ALA A 125 15.91 -8.67 -22.11
N HIS A 126 15.16 -8.86 -21.01
CA HIS A 126 14.84 -10.19 -20.50
C HIS A 126 13.36 -10.58 -20.58
N PHE A 127 12.44 -9.61 -20.65
CA PHE A 127 11.01 -9.90 -20.72
C PHE A 127 10.59 -10.37 -22.12
N ASP A 128 9.77 -11.42 -22.15
CA ASP A 128 9.17 -11.93 -23.37
C ASP A 128 7.69 -12.24 -23.14
N VAL A 129 6.83 -11.55 -23.90
CA VAL A 129 5.38 -11.68 -23.80
C VAL A 129 4.88 -13.07 -24.23
N SER A 130 5.68 -13.85 -24.96
CA SER A 130 5.29 -15.19 -25.38
C SER A 130 5.54 -16.27 -24.34
N SER A 131 6.30 -15.97 -23.28
CA SER A 131 6.71 -16.93 -22.26
C SER A 131 6.31 -16.55 -20.82
N TYR A 132 5.78 -15.35 -20.58
CA TYR A 132 5.26 -15.00 -19.26
C TYR A 132 3.96 -15.76 -18.95
N GLU A 133 3.76 -16.07 -17.67
CA GLU A 133 2.54 -16.70 -17.17
C GLU A 133 1.81 -15.74 -16.23
N SER A 134 0.51 -15.58 -16.44
CA SER A 134 -0.36 -14.80 -15.54
C SER A 134 -1.24 -15.75 -14.75
N ASN A 135 -1.22 -15.64 -13.41
CA ASN A 135 -2.19 -16.34 -12.56
C ASN A 135 -3.44 -15.48 -12.29
N GLN A 136 -3.58 -14.32 -12.94
CA GLN A 136 -4.75 -13.46 -12.78
C GLN A 136 -6.07 -14.10 -13.24
N PRO A 137 -6.14 -14.85 -14.37
CA PRO A 137 -7.37 -15.50 -14.80
C PRO A 137 -7.94 -16.40 -13.70
N GLY A 138 -9.20 -16.18 -13.32
CA GLY A 138 -9.92 -16.96 -12.32
C GLY A 138 -9.46 -16.76 -10.87
N LEU A 139 -8.66 -15.73 -10.60
CA LEU A 139 -8.16 -15.48 -9.25
C LEU A 139 -9.30 -15.27 -8.25
N ILE A 140 -10.34 -14.50 -8.59
CA ILE A 140 -11.48 -14.27 -7.68
C ILE A 140 -12.23 -15.60 -7.42
N PHE A 141 -12.49 -16.37 -8.48
CA PHE A 141 -13.13 -17.68 -8.35
C PHE A 141 -12.34 -18.61 -7.42
N ARG A 142 -11.02 -18.72 -7.60
CA ARG A 142 -10.16 -19.54 -6.74
C ARG A 142 -10.14 -19.04 -5.30
N THR A 143 -10.01 -17.74 -5.07
CA THR A 143 -10.00 -17.16 -3.72
C THR A 143 -11.32 -17.36 -2.99
N LEU A 144 -12.47 -17.14 -3.65
CA LEU A 144 -13.77 -17.31 -3.02
C LEU A 144 -14.16 -18.79 -2.82
N SER A 145 -13.52 -19.73 -3.53
CA SER A 145 -13.73 -21.16 -3.35
C SER A 145 -13.16 -21.70 -2.03
N ASP A 146 -12.27 -20.93 -1.36
CA ASP A 146 -11.80 -21.27 -0.02
C ASP A 146 -12.94 -21.26 1.01
N LYS A 147 -12.84 -22.10 2.05
CA LYS A 147 -13.88 -22.22 3.08
C LYS A 147 -14.00 -20.96 3.94
N GLY A 148 -15.20 -20.72 4.47
CA GLY A 148 -15.45 -19.63 5.41
C GLY A 148 -15.56 -18.27 4.74
N LYS A 149 -15.58 -17.22 5.55
CA LYS A 149 -15.74 -15.84 5.09
C LYS A 149 -14.55 -15.39 4.23
N GLN A 150 -14.78 -15.20 2.93
CA GLN A 150 -13.79 -14.70 1.96
C GLN A 150 -14.26 -13.36 1.40
N ALA A 151 -13.39 -12.35 1.42
CA ALA A 151 -13.64 -11.07 0.80
C ALA A 151 -12.53 -10.74 -0.21
N VAL A 152 -12.90 -10.41 -1.43
CA VAL A 152 -11.97 -9.93 -2.45
C VAL A 152 -12.21 -8.45 -2.70
N VAL A 153 -11.17 -7.63 -2.53
CA VAL A 153 -11.21 -6.20 -2.87
C VAL A 153 -10.50 -6.02 -4.21
N VAL A 154 -11.26 -5.74 -5.26
CA VAL A 154 -10.73 -5.53 -6.61
C VAL A 154 -10.45 -4.05 -6.79
N VAL A 155 -9.17 -3.71 -6.97
CA VAL A 155 -8.69 -2.33 -7.12
C VAL A 155 -8.28 -2.12 -8.58
N ASP A 156 -9.02 -1.31 -9.31
CA ASP A 156 -8.69 -0.91 -10.69
C ASP A 156 -7.36 -0.15 -10.70
N ALA A 157 -6.40 -0.59 -11.50
CA ALA A 157 -5.08 0.01 -11.69
C ALA A 157 -4.13 0.03 -10.46
N MET A 158 -4.12 -1.00 -9.61
CA MET A 158 -3.17 -1.11 -8.49
C MET A 158 -1.82 -1.75 -8.88
N ARG A 159 -0.76 -0.94 -8.86
CA ARG A 159 0.64 -1.40 -9.00
C ARG A 159 1.11 -2.25 -7.83
N TYR A 160 2.11 -3.11 -8.05
CA TYR A 160 2.74 -3.89 -6.98
C TYR A 160 3.24 -3.02 -5.80
N GLU A 161 3.90 -1.88 -6.06
CA GLU A 161 4.37 -0.97 -5.00
C GLU A 161 3.25 -0.42 -4.12
N LEU A 162 2.05 -0.21 -4.68
CA LEU A 162 0.88 0.21 -3.92
C LEU A 162 0.40 -0.92 -3.02
N GLY A 163 0.49 -2.17 -3.47
CA GLY A 163 0.22 -3.34 -2.64
C GLY A 163 1.16 -3.44 -1.45
N LYS A 164 2.46 -3.20 -1.68
CA LYS A 164 3.46 -3.10 -0.61
C LYS A 164 3.17 -1.93 0.33
N SER A 165 2.87 -0.75 -0.19
CA SER A 165 2.51 0.44 0.59
C SER A 165 1.27 0.21 1.45
N LEU A 166 0.22 -0.43 0.91
CA LEU A 166 -0.98 -0.84 1.66
C LEU A 166 -0.61 -1.81 2.79
N ALA A 167 0.19 -2.82 2.47
CA ALA A 167 0.63 -3.81 3.45
C ALA A 167 1.51 -3.19 4.54
N GLU A 168 2.32 -2.16 4.27
CA GLU A 168 3.08 -1.45 5.31
C GLU A 168 2.17 -0.76 6.33
N ILE A 169 1.05 -0.18 5.88
CA ILE A 169 0.08 0.51 6.74
C ILE A 169 -0.69 -0.50 7.60
N ILE A 170 -1.08 -1.64 7.02
CA ILE A 170 -1.88 -2.65 7.70
C ILE A 170 -0.99 -3.45 8.66
N GLN A 171 -1.17 -3.28 9.96
CA GLN A 171 -0.62 -4.19 10.97
C GLN A 171 -1.36 -5.54 10.86
N GLY A 172 -0.69 -6.68 11.02
CA GLY A 172 -1.39 -7.95 10.75
C GLY A 172 -0.54 -9.08 10.22
N LYS A 173 -1.10 -10.30 10.30
CA LYS A 173 -0.69 -11.39 9.43
C LYS A 173 -1.12 -11.04 8.02
N LYS A 174 -0.13 -10.70 7.20
CA LYS A 174 -0.28 -10.25 5.83
C LYS A 174 0.73 -10.95 4.94
N GLU A 175 0.33 -11.20 3.71
CA GLU A 175 1.18 -11.73 2.66
C GLU A 175 1.01 -10.82 1.44
N VAL A 176 2.12 -10.45 0.81
CA VAL A 176 2.12 -9.73 -0.47
C VAL A 176 2.83 -10.61 -1.47
N LYS A 177 2.11 -11.04 -2.50
CA LYS A 177 2.67 -11.77 -3.64
C LYS A 177 2.63 -10.89 -4.87
N ALA A 178 3.63 -11.05 -5.73
CA ALA A 178 3.58 -10.51 -7.07
C ALA A 178 2.91 -11.52 -8.00
N ASP A 179 2.15 -11.00 -8.96
CA ASP A 179 1.58 -11.75 -10.06
C ASP A 179 1.63 -10.85 -11.32
N PHE A 180 1.36 -11.44 -12.47
CA PHE A 180 1.29 -10.70 -13.73
C PHE A 180 -0.16 -10.46 -14.15
N ALA A 181 -0.47 -9.24 -14.57
CA ALA A 181 -1.72 -8.92 -15.25
C ALA A 181 -1.77 -9.60 -16.63
N LEU A 182 -2.97 -9.98 -17.08
CA LEU A 182 -3.17 -10.52 -18.41
C LEU A 182 -3.02 -9.41 -19.47
N THR A 183 -2.32 -9.69 -20.56
CA THR A 183 -2.15 -8.75 -21.69
C THR A 183 -3.36 -8.72 -22.64
N PRO A 184 -3.65 -7.57 -23.28
CA PRO A 184 -3.15 -6.22 -22.93
C PRO A 184 -3.57 -5.81 -21.51
N THR A 185 -2.75 -5.00 -20.82
CA THR A 185 -3.02 -4.50 -19.45
C THR A 185 -4.11 -3.42 -19.45
N GLU A 186 -5.28 -3.79 -19.96
CA GLU A 186 -6.48 -2.98 -20.11
C GLU A 186 -7.53 -3.42 -19.10
N THR A 187 -8.27 -2.48 -18.51
CA THR A 187 -9.32 -2.77 -17.53
C THR A 187 -10.31 -3.83 -18.00
N VAL A 188 -10.72 -3.76 -19.28
CA VAL A 188 -11.67 -4.73 -19.87
C VAL A 188 -11.10 -6.15 -19.87
N VAL A 189 -9.79 -6.31 -20.09
CA VAL A 189 -9.12 -7.62 -20.15
C VAL A 189 -8.80 -8.11 -18.74
N GLY A 190 -8.12 -7.30 -17.94
CA GLY A 190 -7.68 -7.69 -16.60
C GLY A 190 -8.86 -8.00 -15.66
N MET A 191 -9.91 -7.17 -15.68
CA MET A 191 -11.09 -7.45 -14.89
C MET A 191 -11.86 -8.67 -15.41
N ALA A 192 -11.92 -8.89 -16.72
CA ALA A 192 -12.56 -10.08 -17.23
C ALA A 192 -11.79 -11.36 -16.86
N ALA A 193 -10.46 -11.31 -16.87
CA ALA A 193 -9.60 -12.38 -16.38
C ALA A 193 -9.90 -12.68 -14.90
N LEU A 194 -9.90 -11.66 -14.03
CA LEU A 194 -10.18 -11.82 -12.59
C LEU A 194 -11.53 -12.50 -12.31
N PHE A 195 -12.59 -12.12 -13.05
CA PHE A 195 -13.97 -12.61 -12.87
C PHE A 195 -14.29 -13.89 -13.65
N SER A 196 -13.32 -14.47 -14.36
CA SER A 196 -13.49 -15.72 -15.10
C SER A 196 -13.36 -16.96 -14.20
N SER A 197 -13.53 -18.14 -14.79
CA SER A 197 -13.22 -19.44 -14.19
C SER A 197 -11.72 -19.75 -14.15
N GLY A 198 -10.89 -18.96 -14.84
CA GLY A 198 -9.48 -19.22 -15.12
C GLY A 198 -9.26 -20.02 -16.41
N ASP A 199 -10.30 -20.65 -16.95
CA ASP A 199 -10.27 -21.31 -18.26
C ASP A 199 -10.80 -20.35 -19.33
N ILE A 200 -9.89 -19.61 -19.97
CA ILE A 200 -10.23 -18.49 -20.85
C ILE A 200 -9.58 -18.58 -22.23
N ASP A 201 -10.20 -17.90 -23.19
CA ASP A 201 -9.61 -17.52 -24.47
C ASP A 201 -9.68 -16.00 -24.66
N LYS A 202 -8.72 -15.43 -25.39
CA LYS A 202 -8.77 -14.03 -25.85
C LYS A 202 -9.30 -13.97 -27.27
N VAL A 203 -10.16 -13.01 -27.55
CA VAL A 203 -10.72 -12.76 -28.88
C VAL A 203 -10.61 -11.28 -29.23
N TYR A 204 -10.42 -10.98 -30.51
CA TYR A 204 -10.43 -9.61 -31.02
C TYR A 204 -11.73 -9.35 -31.77
N GLU A 205 -12.56 -8.44 -31.26
CA GLU A 205 -13.87 -8.12 -31.81
C GLU A 205 -14.15 -6.61 -31.61
N ASN A 206 -14.65 -5.94 -32.65
CA ASN A 206 -15.01 -4.51 -32.62
C ASN A 206 -13.90 -3.61 -32.06
N ASP A 207 -12.68 -3.76 -32.58
CA ASP A 207 -11.50 -2.99 -32.16
C ASP A 207 -11.10 -3.17 -30.68
N GLN A 208 -11.56 -4.24 -30.02
CA GLN A 208 -11.24 -4.54 -28.62
C GLN A 208 -10.76 -5.98 -28.45
N ILE A 209 -9.79 -6.17 -27.55
CA ILE A 209 -9.44 -7.50 -27.03
C ILE A 209 -10.39 -7.82 -25.88
N LEU A 210 -11.07 -8.95 -25.97
CA LEU A 210 -12.04 -9.42 -24.99
C LEU A 210 -11.64 -10.79 -24.46
N VAL A 211 -12.15 -11.13 -23.28
CA VAL A 211 -11.99 -12.45 -22.66
C VAL A 211 -13.28 -13.25 -22.81
N HIS A 212 -13.15 -14.49 -23.26
CA HIS A 212 -14.19 -15.50 -23.26
C HIS A 212 -13.90 -16.53 -22.18
N ASP A 213 -14.85 -16.73 -21.27
CA ASP A 213 -14.78 -17.82 -20.30
C ASP A 213 -15.33 -19.09 -20.94
N ARG A 214 -14.48 -20.12 -21.07
CA ARG A 214 -14.85 -21.39 -21.70
C ARG A 214 -15.81 -22.21 -20.84
N LYS A 215 -15.72 -22.06 -19.52
CA LYS A 215 -16.50 -22.90 -18.58
C LYS A 215 -17.97 -22.50 -18.54
N THR A 216 -18.25 -21.20 -18.53
CA THR A 216 -19.62 -20.64 -18.54
C THR A 216 -20.08 -20.26 -19.95
N ASN A 217 -19.16 -20.30 -20.92
CA ASN A 217 -19.37 -19.90 -22.31
C ASN A 217 -19.85 -18.44 -22.47
N ARG A 218 -19.27 -17.50 -21.70
CA ARG A 218 -19.65 -16.07 -21.69
C ARG A 218 -18.54 -15.15 -22.19
N ARG A 219 -18.91 -14.16 -23.00
CA ARG A 219 -18.04 -13.02 -23.34
C ARG A 219 -18.11 -12.00 -22.21
N LEU A 220 -17.00 -11.75 -21.53
CA LEU A 220 -16.94 -10.93 -20.32
C LEU A 220 -16.66 -9.46 -20.62
N LYS A 221 -17.46 -8.84 -21.50
CA LYS A 221 -17.21 -7.48 -22.01
C LYS A 221 -17.53 -6.38 -21.00
N GLY A 222 -18.61 -6.52 -20.25
CA GLY A 222 -19.14 -5.50 -19.36
C GLY A 222 -19.16 -5.92 -17.91
N ILE A 223 -19.65 -5.02 -17.05
CA ILE A 223 -19.74 -5.25 -15.60
C ILE A 223 -20.76 -6.36 -15.29
N ASN A 224 -21.91 -6.33 -15.98
CA ASN A 224 -22.99 -7.29 -15.75
C ASN A 224 -22.57 -8.70 -16.14
N GLU A 225 -21.92 -8.87 -17.30
CA GLU A 225 -21.45 -10.18 -17.76
C GLU A 225 -20.42 -10.77 -16.80
N ARG A 226 -19.52 -9.94 -16.25
CA ARG A 226 -18.53 -10.36 -15.24
C ARG A 226 -19.19 -10.76 -13.92
N ASP A 227 -20.12 -9.96 -13.41
CA ASP A 227 -20.80 -10.24 -12.14
C ASP A 227 -21.70 -11.49 -12.26
N GLU A 228 -22.43 -11.66 -13.36
CA GLU A 228 -23.22 -12.86 -13.65
C GLU A 228 -22.34 -14.11 -13.79
N ASN A 229 -21.19 -13.99 -14.48
CA ASN A 229 -20.23 -15.08 -14.62
C ASN A 229 -19.72 -15.57 -13.27
N LEU A 230 -19.34 -14.64 -12.39
CA LEU A 230 -18.87 -14.98 -11.06
C LEU A 230 -19.97 -15.61 -10.20
N ALA A 231 -21.21 -15.12 -10.29
CA ALA A 231 -22.35 -15.68 -9.58
C ALA A 231 -22.72 -17.10 -10.06
N GLU A 232 -22.47 -17.42 -11.32
CA GLU A 232 -22.59 -18.78 -11.86
C GLU A 232 -21.50 -19.72 -11.33
N LEU A 233 -20.30 -19.18 -11.09
CA LEU A 233 -19.13 -19.94 -10.61
C LEU A 233 -19.08 -20.11 -9.08
N VAL A 234 -19.60 -19.13 -8.33
CA VAL A 234 -19.54 -19.06 -6.87
C VAL A 234 -20.93 -18.81 -6.31
N SER A 235 -21.48 -19.81 -5.62
CA SER A 235 -22.76 -19.69 -4.93
C SER A 235 -22.72 -18.62 -3.83
N ASP A 236 -23.81 -17.86 -3.70
CA ASP A 236 -24.01 -16.86 -2.65
C ASP A 236 -22.93 -15.76 -2.56
N VAL A 237 -22.27 -15.47 -3.69
CA VAL A 237 -21.38 -14.31 -3.81
C VAL A 237 -22.19 -13.02 -3.86
N ARG A 238 -21.79 -12.05 -3.04
CA ARG A 238 -22.28 -10.68 -3.15
C ARG A 238 -21.20 -9.78 -3.71
N THR A 239 -21.54 -9.03 -4.75
CA THR A 239 -20.66 -8.02 -5.32
C THR A 239 -21.22 -6.62 -5.05
N ILE A 240 -20.38 -5.72 -4.57
CA ILE A 240 -20.71 -4.31 -4.32
C ILE A 240 -19.59 -3.40 -4.81
N TRP A 241 -19.91 -2.11 -4.91
CA TRP A 241 -18.92 -1.05 -5.06
C TRP A 241 -18.48 -0.52 -3.69
N ASP A 242 -17.26 -0.02 -3.61
CA ASP A 242 -16.67 0.50 -2.38
C ASP A 242 -17.44 1.70 -1.79
N TYR A 243 -18.09 2.53 -2.61
CA TYR A 243 -18.95 3.61 -2.11
C TYR A 243 -20.20 3.12 -1.37
N GLN A 244 -20.60 1.85 -1.56
CA GLN A 244 -21.74 1.25 -0.87
C GLN A 244 -21.35 0.70 0.51
N TRP A 245 -20.05 0.51 0.77
CA TRP A 245 -19.52 -0.19 1.94
C TRP A 245 -20.03 0.36 3.27
N ASP A 246 -20.08 1.69 3.43
CA ASP A 246 -20.50 2.33 4.68
C ASP A 246 -21.97 2.09 5.04
N SER A 247 -22.80 1.78 4.03
CA SER A 247 -24.23 1.44 4.19
C SER A 247 -24.51 -0.06 4.15
N PHE A 248 -23.51 -0.88 3.85
CA PHE A 248 -23.67 -2.30 3.61
C PHE A 248 -23.72 -3.07 4.94
N THR A 249 -24.86 -3.70 5.23
CA THR A 249 -25.13 -4.38 6.52
C THR A 249 -25.12 -5.90 6.42
N GLU A 250 -25.28 -6.46 5.22
CA GLU A 250 -25.21 -7.89 4.97
C GLU A 250 -23.79 -8.42 5.29
N GLN A 251 -23.69 -9.69 5.72
CA GLN A 251 -22.41 -10.36 5.97
C GLN A 251 -22.37 -11.73 5.25
N PRO A 252 -22.41 -11.74 3.91
CA PRO A 252 -22.40 -12.98 3.13
C PRO A 252 -21.09 -13.73 3.32
N GLU A 253 -21.07 -15.05 3.13
CA GLU A 253 -19.82 -15.80 3.25
C GLU A 253 -18.80 -15.38 2.17
N LYS A 254 -19.27 -15.02 0.97
CA LYS A 254 -18.44 -14.60 -0.17
C LYS A 254 -18.77 -13.17 -0.57
N LEU A 255 -17.78 -12.28 -0.51
CA LEU A 255 -17.96 -10.86 -0.80
C LEU A 255 -16.91 -10.37 -1.80
N VAL A 256 -17.34 -9.57 -2.78
CA VAL A 256 -16.48 -8.82 -3.68
C VAL A 256 -16.77 -7.34 -3.53
N ILE A 257 -15.74 -6.54 -3.31
CA ILE A 257 -15.82 -5.08 -3.29
C ILE A 257 -14.98 -4.54 -4.44
N LYS A 258 -15.59 -3.76 -5.33
CA LYS A 258 -14.93 -3.13 -6.49
C LYS A 258 -14.67 -1.66 -6.21
N THR A 259 -13.50 -1.17 -6.60
CA THR A 259 -13.20 0.27 -6.65
C THR A 259 -12.52 0.63 -7.96
N ARG A 260 -12.85 1.82 -8.49
CA ARG A 260 -12.27 2.42 -9.71
C ARG A 260 -11.43 3.66 -9.42
N THR A 261 -11.23 3.96 -8.14
CA THR A 261 -10.75 5.27 -7.72
C THR A 261 -9.38 5.59 -8.32
N ILE A 262 -8.44 4.64 -8.42
CA ILE A 262 -7.11 4.92 -8.97
C ILE A 262 -7.17 5.24 -10.47
N ASP A 263 -7.85 4.41 -11.26
CA ASP A 263 -8.00 4.64 -12.71
C ASP A 263 -8.74 5.96 -13.02
N GLU A 264 -9.87 6.21 -12.35
CA GLU A 264 -10.63 7.46 -12.49
C GLU A 264 -9.79 8.70 -12.12
N LEU A 265 -8.99 8.62 -11.05
CA LEU A 265 -8.07 9.68 -10.64
C LEU A 265 -6.87 9.83 -11.59
N GLY A 266 -6.47 8.76 -12.27
CA GLY A 266 -5.45 8.74 -13.31
C GLY A 266 -5.69 9.76 -14.42
N HIS A 267 -6.94 10.15 -14.64
CA HIS A 267 -7.32 11.13 -15.64
C HIS A 267 -7.21 12.60 -15.21
N SER A 268 -6.89 12.92 -13.94
CA SER A 268 -6.81 14.30 -13.45
C SER A 268 -5.71 14.54 -12.40
N ASN A 269 -5.92 14.07 -11.16
CA ASN A 269 -5.16 14.46 -9.97
C ASN A 269 -4.62 13.26 -9.17
N LEU A 270 -4.27 12.16 -9.85
CA LEU A 270 -3.86 10.89 -9.23
C LEU A 270 -2.99 11.06 -7.98
N HIS A 271 -1.92 11.83 -8.09
CA HIS A 271 -0.92 11.99 -7.05
C HIS A 271 -1.44 12.66 -5.75
N GLU A 272 -2.47 13.51 -5.82
CA GLU A 272 -3.04 14.20 -4.65
C GLU A 272 -3.93 13.27 -3.81
N PHE A 273 -4.61 12.32 -4.46
CA PHE A 273 -5.63 11.48 -3.83
C PHE A 273 -5.18 10.04 -3.56
N MET A 274 -3.97 9.66 -3.99
CA MET A 274 -3.43 8.31 -3.75
C MET A 274 -3.36 7.94 -2.26
N GLU A 275 -2.92 8.86 -1.39
CA GLU A 275 -2.85 8.56 0.04
C GLU A 275 -4.24 8.35 0.66
N GLU A 276 -5.22 9.14 0.25
CA GLU A 276 -6.61 8.99 0.71
C GLU A 276 -7.20 7.66 0.24
N THR A 277 -6.94 7.29 -1.01
CA THR A 277 -7.34 5.99 -1.58
C THR A 277 -6.74 4.84 -0.78
N LEU A 278 -5.44 4.88 -0.47
CA LEU A 278 -4.78 3.87 0.38
C LEU A 278 -5.38 3.83 1.79
N ARG A 279 -5.71 4.98 2.40
CA ARG A 279 -6.39 5.03 3.70
C ARG A 279 -7.79 4.41 3.64
N ARG A 280 -8.57 4.65 2.57
CA ARG A 280 -9.88 4.03 2.35
C ARG A 280 -9.77 2.52 2.20
N LEU A 281 -8.84 2.03 1.37
CA LEU A 281 -8.57 0.60 1.18
C LEU A 281 -8.13 -0.08 2.48
N THR A 282 -7.26 0.58 3.24
CA THR A 282 -6.81 0.13 4.57
C THR A 282 -8.01 -0.03 5.51
N ARG A 283 -8.91 0.97 5.55
CA ARG A 283 -10.12 0.93 6.38
C ARG A 283 -11.05 -0.22 5.99
N ILE A 284 -11.33 -0.40 4.69
CA ILE A 284 -12.16 -1.49 4.18
C ILE A 284 -11.54 -2.84 4.56
N GLY A 285 -10.25 -3.04 4.31
CA GLY A 285 -9.55 -4.27 4.66
C GLY A 285 -9.62 -4.59 6.15
N ARG A 286 -9.41 -3.58 6.99
CA ARG A 286 -9.51 -3.71 8.46
C ARG A 286 -10.90 -4.13 8.90
N GLU A 287 -11.93 -3.39 8.46
CA GLU A 287 -13.32 -3.65 8.86
C GLU A 287 -13.81 -5.03 8.38
N LEU A 288 -13.32 -5.51 7.23
CA LEU A 288 -13.57 -6.88 6.76
C LEU A 288 -12.89 -7.93 7.63
N VAL A 289 -11.62 -7.75 7.99
CA VAL A 289 -10.91 -8.65 8.91
C VAL A 289 -11.62 -8.72 10.27
N GLU A 290 -12.06 -7.59 10.81
CA GLU A 290 -12.86 -7.51 12.06
C GLU A 290 -14.19 -8.28 11.95
N LYS A 291 -14.83 -8.27 10.77
CA LYS A 291 -16.03 -9.07 10.48
C LYS A 291 -15.74 -10.57 10.26
N GLY A 292 -14.48 -10.98 10.38
CA GLY A 292 -14.03 -12.36 10.30
C GLY A 292 -13.68 -12.84 8.88
N TYR A 293 -13.56 -11.94 7.90
CA TYR A 293 -13.15 -12.30 6.55
C TYR A 293 -11.64 -12.53 6.46
N ARG A 294 -11.23 -13.53 5.69
CA ARG A 294 -9.92 -13.49 5.01
C ARG A 294 -10.08 -12.55 3.82
N VAL A 295 -9.20 -11.54 3.72
CA VAL A 295 -9.33 -10.46 2.74
C VAL A 295 -8.21 -10.56 1.74
N THR A 296 -8.52 -10.52 0.44
CA THR A 296 -7.52 -10.49 -0.63
C THR A 296 -7.74 -9.27 -1.51
N PHE A 297 -6.76 -8.38 -1.57
CA PHE A 297 -6.72 -7.30 -2.55
C PHE A 297 -6.07 -7.80 -3.84
N VAL A 298 -6.69 -7.52 -4.96
CA VAL A 298 -6.23 -7.90 -6.30
C VAL A 298 -6.33 -6.70 -7.25
N SER A 299 -5.56 -6.74 -8.33
CA SER A 299 -5.61 -5.74 -9.39
C SER A 299 -5.87 -6.37 -10.75
N ASP A 300 -6.47 -5.60 -11.64
CA ASP A 300 -6.62 -5.92 -13.06
C ASP A 300 -5.36 -5.53 -13.87
N HIS A 301 -4.74 -4.41 -13.55
CA HIS A 301 -3.46 -3.98 -14.12
C HIS A 301 -2.73 -3.00 -13.19
N GLY A 302 -1.51 -2.64 -13.56
CA GLY A 302 -0.84 -1.45 -13.06
C GLY A 302 -0.92 -0.31 -14.08
N PHE A 303 0.01 0.64 -14.03
CA PHE A 303 0.00 1.79 -14.95
C PHE A 303 1.40 2.39 -15.04
N LEU A 304 1.64 3.24 -16.03
CA LEU A 304 2.79 4.15 -16.12
C LEU A 304 2.38 5.59 -15.84
N MET A 305 3.34 6.35 -15.31
CA MET A 305 3.21 7.79 -15.09
C MET A 305 4.26 8.49 -15.96
N PRO A 306 3.94 8.86 -17.21
CA PRO A 306 4.89 9.59 -18.05
C PRO A 306 5.28 10.93 -17.39
N LYS A 307 6.50 11.41 -17.66
CA LYS A 307 7.03 12.67 -17.11
C LYS A 307 6.66 13.88 -17.96
N ASP A 308 6.66 13.72 -19.28
CA ASP A 308 6.46 14.78 -20.26
C ASP A 308 5.46 14.36 -21.34
N ASP A 309 5.14 15.31 -22.21
CA ASP A 309 4.51 15.04 -23.50
C ASP A 309 5.30 13.96 -24.24
N TYR A 310 4.58 12.95 -24.74
CA TYR A 310 5.19 11.83 -25.42
C TYR A 310 4.88 11.85 -26.91
N ALA A 311 5.93 11.63 -27.70
CA ALA A 311 5.82 11.49 -29.15
C ALA A 311 5.57 10.02 -29.50
N PRO A 312 4.69 9.74 -30.48
CA PRO A 312 4.48 8.37 -30.94
C PRO A 312 5.77 7.86 -31.59
N ARG A 313 6.10 6.59 -31.34
CA ARG A 313 7.10 5.89 -32.15
C ARG A 313 6.56 5.68 -33.56
N SER A 314 7.44 5.65 -34.55
CA SER A 314 7.04 5.36 -35.93
C SER A 314 6.62 3.89 -36.05
N ASP A 315 5.34 3.64 -36.33
CA ASP A 315 4.85 2.30 -36.60
C ASP A 315 5.07 1.88 -38.04
N LYS A 316 5.44 0.61 -38.23
CA LYS A 316 5.60 -0.01 -39.54
C LYS A 316 4.24 -0.36 -40.16
N ASP A 317 4.24 -0.53 -41.49
CA ASP A 317 3.08 -0.82 -42.33
C ASP A 317 2.21 -1.99 -41.82
N GLY A 318 0.88 -1.85 -41.88
CA GLY A 318 -0.09 -2.92 -41.61
C GLY A 318 -0.84 -2.86 -40.26
N THR A 319 -0.57 -1.84 -39.44
CA THR A 319 -1.36 -1.52 -38.24
C THR A 319 -2.73 -0.95 -38.64
N PHE A 320 -3.82 -1.50 -38.11
CA PHE A 320 -5.18 -1.00 -38.38
C PHE A 320 -5.91 -0.53 -37.12
N HIS A 321 -5.41 -0.87 -35.92
CA HIS A 321 -5.85 -0.31 -34.65
C HIS A 321 -4.66 -0.02 -33.75
N ALA A 322 -4.75 1.03 -32.93
CA ALA A 322 -3.70 1.41 -32.00
C ALA A 322 -4.30 2.02 -30.73
N THR A 323 -3.66 1.81 -29.59
CA THR A 323 -3.87 2.57 -28.36
C THR A 323 -2.62 3.42 -28.08
N ASN A 324 -2.49 4.00 -26.89
CA ASN A 324 -1.21 4.59 -26.51
C ASN A 324 -0.13 3.52 -26.31
N ARG A 325 -0.50 2.28 -25.97
CA ARG A 325 0.42 1.29 -25.40
C ARG A 325 0.51 -0.04 -26.14
N TYR A 326 -0.37 -0.29 -27.10
CA TYR A 326 -0.25 -1.38 -28.05
C TYR A 326 -0.82 -1.03 -29.44
N THR A 327 -0.44 -1.81 -30.44
CA THR A 327 -1.02 -1.80 -31.79
C THR A 327 -1.58 -3.16 -32.16
N VAL A 328 -2.51 -3.19 -33.10
CA VAL A 328 -3.07 -4.41 -33.67
C VAL A 328 -2.85 -4.40 -35.19
N SER A 329 -2.27 -5.49 -35.68
CA SER A 329 -1.93 -5.69 -37.10
C SER A 329 -2.39 -7.07 -37.59
N ALA A 330 -2.66 -7.17 -38.88
CA ALA A 330 -2.96 -8.47 -39.51
C ALA A 330 -1.68 -9.24 -39.85
N ALA A 331 -0.60 -8.52 -40.15
CA ALA A 331 0.71 -9.11 -40.41
C ALA A 331 1.49 -9.28 -39.11
N LYS A 332 2.24 -10.40 -39.04
CA LYS A 332 3.15 -10.69 -37.92
C LYS A 332 4.26 -9.63 -37.84
N PRO A 333 4.44 -8.95 -36.70
CA PRO A 333 5.53 -8.00 -36.52
C PRO A 333 6.90 -8.67 -36.68
N GLN A 334 7.86 -7.97 -37.29
CA GLN A 334 9.24 -8.44 -37.42
C GLN A 334 10.05 -8.29 -36.13
N GLU A 335 9.70 -7.29 -35.32
CA GLU A 335 10.42 -6.88 -34.11
C GLU A 335 9.43 -6.45 -33.03
N GLY A 336 9.89 -6.38 -31.79
CA GLY A 336 9.09 -5.99 -30.63
C GLY A 336 8.43 -7.17 -29.92
N HIS A 337 7.72 -6.86 -28.84
CA HIS A 337 7.01 -7.83 -28.02
C HIS A 337 5.58 -7.89 -28.51
N TYR A 338 5.17 -9.04 -29.04
CA TYR A 338 3.82 -9.24 -29.57
C TYR A 338 3.26 -10.61 -29.21
N GLU A 339 1.93 -10.70 -29.18
CA GLU A 339 1.21 -11.97 -29.08
C GLU A 339 0.20 -12.12 -30.22
N ALA A 340 -0.19 -13.36 -30.51
CA ALA A 340 -1.23 -13.67 -31.49
C ALA A 340 -2.56 -13.90 -30.77
N ILE A 341 -3.62 -13.23 -31.21
CA ILE A 341 -4.98 -13.37 -30.67
C ILE A 341 -5.92 -13.63 -31.84
N GLY A 342 -6.31 -14.89 -32.04
CA GLY A 342 -6.98 -15.32 -33.26
C GLY A 342 -6.12 -15.03 -34.49
N ASP A 343 -6.66 -14.26 -35.43
CA ASP A 343 -5.99 -13.91 -36.70
C ASP A 343 -5.24 -12.57 -36.66
N VAL A 344 -5.12 -11.93 -35.49
CA VAL A 344 -4.43 -10.65 -35.33
C VAL A 344 -3.21 -10.75 -34.43
N PHE A 345 -2.27 -9.83 -34.60
CA PHE A 345 -1.09 -9.66 -33.77
C PHE A 345 -1.19 -8.38 -32.96
N VAL A 346 -1.00 -8.48 -31.65
CA VAL A 346 -0.98 -7.34 -30.74
C VAL A 346 0.46 -7.05 -30.34
N THR A 347 0.97 -5.86 -30.68
CA THR A 347 2.35 -5.45 -30.36
C THR A 347 2.34 -4.45 -29.23
N TYR A 348 3.16 -4.67 -28.21
CA TYR A 348 3.18 -3.86 -26.99
C TYR A 348 4.35 -2.89 -26.90
N SER A 349 4.19 -1.89 -26.04
CA SER A 349 5.29 -1.13 -25.49
C SER A 349 5.77 -1.72 -24.17
N THR A 350 7.08 -1.95 -24.04
CA THR A 350 7.75 -2.46 -22.83
C THR A 350 8.31 -1.35 -21.92
N ASP A 351 8.28 -0.10 -22.37
CA ASP A 351 8.90 1.05 -21.73
C ASP A 351 8.00 2.28 -21.83
N GLU A 352 8.52 3.48 -21.63
CA GLU A 352 7.73 4.72 -21.72
C GLU A 352 7.30 5.08 -23.16
N SER A 353 7.75 4.35 -24.20
CA SER A 353 7.37 4.63 -25.58
C SER A 353 5.88 4.41 -25.84
N VAL A 354 5.28 5.22 -26.71
CA VAL A 354 3.86 5.14 -27.05
C VAL A 354 3.66 4.99 -28.55
N PHE A 355 2.49 4.49 -28.93
CA PHE A 355 2.06 4.36 -30.32
C PHE A 355 1.16 5.49 -30.79
N ARG A 356 0.48 6.15 -29.85
CA ARG A 356 -0.28 7.38 -30.08
C ARG A 356 0.28 8.48 -29.21
N GLY A 357 0.61 9.61 -29.86
CA GLY A 357 1.05 10.81 -29.16
C GLY A 357 -0.10 11.42 -28.36
N GLY A 358 0.24 12.19 -27.33
CA GLY A 358 -0.76 12.86 -26.52
C GLY A 358 -0.21 13.36 -25.20
N ARG A 359 -1.14 13.82 -24.36
CA ARG A 359 -0.89 14.21 -22.98
C ARG A 359 -1.79 13.37 -22.09
N SER A 360 -1.18 12.47 -21.33
CA SER A 360 -1.82 11.74 -20.24
C SER A 360 -0.82 11.63 -19.11
N VAL A 361 -1.28 11.70 -17.86
CA VAL A 361 -0.45 11.44 -16.67
C VAL A 361 -0.53 9.96 -16.23
N PHE A 362 -1.32 9.17 -16.95
CA PHE A 362 -1.64 7.79 -16.66
C PHE A 362 -1.76 6.99 -17.97
N LEU A 363 -1.00 5.91 -18.08
CA LEU A 363 -0.96 5.05 -19.26
C LEU A 363 -1.03 3.58 -18.85
N HIS A 364 -1.81 2.78 -19.56
CA HIS A 364 -1.91 1.34 -19.38
C HIS A 364 -2.21 0.67 -20.74
N GLY A 365 -2.16 -0.66 -20.79
CA GLY A 365 -2.34 -1.47 -22.00
C GLY A 365 -1.03 -2.05 -22.54
N GLY A 366 0.11 -1.59 -22.04
CA GLY A 366 1.45 -2.06 -22.43
C GLY A 366 1.92 -3.25 -21.59
N VAL A 367 3.22 -3.50 -21.68
CA VAL A 367 3.94 -4.57 -20.96
C VAL A 367 5.17 -4.04 -20.22
N SER A 368 5.14 -2.78 -19.77
CA SER A 368 6.15 -2.32 -18.81
C SER A 368 6.00 -3.06 -17.48
N LEU A 369 7.08 -3.14 -16.70
CA LEU A 369 7.07 -3.80 -15.40
C LEU A 369 5.99 -3.22 -14.48
N GLN A 370 5.78 -1.90 -14.49
CA GLN A 370 4.77 -1.22 -13.68
C GLN A 370 3.33 -1.43 -14.16
N GLU A 371 3.11 -1.72 -15.43
CA GLU A 371 1.79 -2.08 -15.97
C GLU A 371 1.45 -3.56 -15.69
N LEU A 372 2.44 -4.45 -15.80
CA LEU A 372 2.24 -5.90 -15.69
C LEU A 372 2.30 -6.44 -14.27
N LEU A 373 3.23 -5.96 -13.45
CA LEU A 373 3.45 -6.53 -12.11
C LEU A 373 2.41 -5.97 -11.13
N ILE A 374 1.47 -6.83 -10.74
CA ILE A 374 0.35 -6.51 -9.86
C ILE A 374 0.48 -7.19 -8.50
N PRO A 375 -0.09 -6.62 -7.43
CA PRO A 375 -0.05 -7.23 -6.12
C PRO A 375 -1.25 -8.17 -5.90
N VAL A 376 -0.99 -9.24 -5.16
CA VAL A 376 -2.01 -10.01 -4.45
C VAL A 376 -1.73 -9.87 -2.95
N VAL A 377 -2.47 -8.99 -2.27
CA VAL A 377 -2.29 -8.73 -0.83
C VAL A 377 -3.33 -9.50 -0.05
N THR A 378 -2.91 -10.46 0.76
CA THR A 378 -3.82 -11.25 1.60
C THR A 378 -3.67 -10.88 3.07
N LEU A 379 -4.79 -10.56 3.72
CA LEU A 379 -4.91 -10.33 5.16
C LEU A 379 -5.64 -11.51 5.79
N SER A 380 -5.13 -12.01 6.91
CA SER A 380 -5.74 -13.13 7.64
C SER A 380 -6.02 -12.76 9.08
N VAL A 381 -7.15 -13.28 9.60
CA VAL A 381 -7.48 -13.23 11.03
C VAL A 381 -6.53 -14.16 11.77
N ASP A 382 -5.71 -13.64 12.70
CA ASP A 382 -5.06 -14.48 13.70
C ASP A 382 -6.13 -14.87 14.73
N ALA A 383 -6.66 -16.09 14.61
CA ALA A 383 -7.72 -16.65 15.45
C ALA A 383 -7.45 -16.62 16.97
N THR A 384 -6.21 -16.30 17.38
CA THR A 384 -5.78 -16.25 18.78
C THR A 384 -5.66 -14.84 19.38
N LYS A 385 -5.92 -13.75 18.63
CA LYS A 385 -5.75 -12.37 19.12
C LYS A 385 -6.91 -11.43 18.74
N SER A 386 -8.14 -11.83 19.00
CA SER A 386 -9.33 -10.97 18.76
C SER A 386 -9.56 -9.88 19.81
N ARG A 387 -8.55 -9.48 20.60
CA ARG A 387 -8.55 -8.20 21.31
C ARG A 387 -7.14 -7.64 21.34
N ALA A 388 -7.03 -6.32 21.16
CA ALA A 388 -5.80 -5.60 21.41
C ALA A 388 -5.35 -5.83 22.87
N ALA A 389 -4.13 -6.30 23.08
CA ALA A 389 -3.55 -6.42 24.40
C ALA A 389 -3.04 -5.03 24.83
N ILE A 390 -3.74 -4.32 25.70
CA ILE A 390 -3.17 -3.10 26.29
C ILE A 390 -2.15 -3.50 27.36
N THR A 391 -0.98 -2.85 27.35
CA THR A 391 0.14 -3.10 28.26
C THR A 391 0.57 -1.83 28.98
N ILE A 392 1.20 -1.98 30.15
CA ILE A 392 1.83 -0.89 30.89
C ILE A 392 3.27 -0.75 30.39
N GLN A 393 3.64 0.43 29.90
CA GLN A 393 5.00 0.75 29.44
C GLN A 393 5.88 1.24 30.59
N ARG A 394 7.20 1.18 30.37
CA ARG A 394 8.23 1.66 31.32
C ARG A 394 8.12 1.05 32.72
N LYS A 395 7.82 -0.24 32.79
CA LYS A 395 7.66 -0.97 34.07
C LYS A 395 8.89 -0.87 34.98
N GLU A 396 10.08 -0.81 34.42
CA GLU A 396 11.32 -0.63 35.18
C GLU A 396 11.35 0.72 35.93
N GLU A 397 10.85 1.79 35.32
CA GLU A 397 10.70 3.10 35.95
C GLU A 397 9.60 3.07 37.03
N LEU A 398 8.52 2.32 36.79
CA LEU A 398 7.42 2.16 37.74
C LEU A 398 7.76 1.23 38.91
N ALA A 399 8.80 0.40 38.80
CA ALA A 399 9.22 -0.49 39.88
C ALA A 399 9.65 0.29 41.14
N THR A 400 10.19 1.50 40.98
CA THR A 400 10.53 2.41 42.09
C THR A 400 9.99 3.82 41.84
N ILE A 401 8.95 4.20 42.59
CA ILE A 401 8.29 5.51 42.45
C ILE A 401 8.81 6.47 43.51
N GLN A 402 9.28 7.64 43.08
CA GLN A 402 9.92 8.63 43.96
C GLN A 402 9.10 9.89 44.24
N ARG A 403 7.93 10.01 43.60
CA ARG A 403 7.03 11.17 43.68
C ARG A 403 5.60 10.70 43.91
N ASP A 404 4.83 11.49 44.64
CA ASP A 404 3.41 11.21 44.91
C ASP A 404 2.56 11.26 43.64
N ARG A 405 3.01 12.02 42.62
CA ARG A 405 2.39 12.13 41.31
C ARG A 405 3.35 11.65 40.22
N PHE A 406 2.87 10.74 39.38
CA PHE A 406 3.60 10.15 38.26
C PHE A 406 2.63 9.74 37.15
N ASP A 407 3.15 9.41 35.97
CA ASP A 407 2.32 9.03 34.84
C ASP A 407 2.49 7.54 34.52
N ILE A 408 1.38 6.89 34.17
CA ILE A 408 1.36 5.53 33.63
C ILE A 408 1.08 5.64 32.14
N ILE A 409 1.95 5.05 31.33
CA ILE A 409 1.77 5.00 29.88
C ILE A 409 1.15 3.64 29.54
N LEU A 410 -0.06 3.68 29.00
CA LEU A 410 -0.71 2.52 28.41
C LEU A 410 -0.37 2.47 26.93
N GLN A 411 -0.08 1.27 26.43
CA GLN A 411 0.16 1.06 25.01
C GLN A 411 -0.62 -0.14 24.52
N SER A 412 -1.34 0.06 23.43
CA SER A 412 -2.01 -1.02 22.74
C SER A 412 -0.99 -1.90 22.00
N GLN A 413 -1.10 -3.21 22.18
CA GLN A 413 -0.28 -4.24 21.53
C GLN A 413 -1.21 -5.19 20.80
N GLY A 414 -1.11 -5.27 19.49
CA GLY A 414 -1.99 -6.12 18.69
C GLY A 414 -1.92 -5.75 17.23
N LEU A 415 -2.36 -6.66 16.37
CA LEU A 415 -2.41 -6.42 14.93
C LEU A 415 -3.41 -5.30 14.59
N PHE A 416 -4.42 -5.08 15.43
CA PHE A 416 -5.42 -4.04 15.29
C PHE A 416 -5.91 -3.61 16.68
N PRO A 417 -5.45 -2.46 17.22
CA PRO A 417 -6.02 -1.87 18.40
C PRO A 417 -7.50 -1.51 18.20
N GLU A 418 -8.44 -2.27 18.75
CA GLU A 418 -9.75 -1.67 19.03
C GLU A 418 -9.56 -0.63 20.14
N PRO A 419 -10.22 0.56 20.06
CA PRO A 419 -10.27 1.50 21.16
C PRO A 419 -10.86 0.80 22.40
N THR A 420 -9.97 0.29 23.24
CA THR A 420 -10.38 -0.58 24.34
C THR A 420 -10.49 0.27 25.60
N ARG A 421 -11.68 0.24 26.20
CA ARG A 421 -11.92 0.90 27.49
C ARG A 421 -11.30 0.07 28.60
N VAL A 422 -10.50 0.71 29.43
CA VAL A 422 -9.78 0.08 30.54
C VAL A 422 -9.94 0.90 31.80
N TYR A 423 -9.60 0.30 32.93
CA TYR A 423 -9.36 1.02 34.18
C TYR A 423 -8.10 0.49 34.85
N LEU A 424 -7.51 1.32 35.69
CA LEU A 424 -6.37 0.96 36.52
C LEU A 424 -6.83 0.69 37.95
N LEU A 425 -6.22 -0.31 38.60
CA LEU A 425 -6.23 -0.44 40.05
C LEU A 425 -4.84 -0.10 40.56
N VAL A 426 -4.72 0.99 41.31
CA VAL A 426 -3.47 1.44 41.91
C VAL A 426 -3.63 1.36 43.41
N ASP A 427 -2.91 0.43 44.07
CA ASP A 427 -3.03 0.21 45.52
C ASP A 427 -4.50 -0.04 45.94
N GLY A 428 -5.22 -0.82 45.12
CA GLY A 428 -6.65 -1.14 45.32
C GLY A 428 -7.63 -0.01 44.96
N LYS A 429 -7.16 1.19 44.61
CA LYS A 429 -8.02 2.30 44.17
C LYS A 429 -8.23 2.25 42.66
N ARG A 430 -9.50 2.30 42.24
CA ARG A 430 -9.89 2.32 40.83
C ARG A 430 -9.73 3.72 40.23
N ILE A 431 -9.11 3.77 39.06
CA ILE A 431 -8.98 4.97 38.22
C ILE A 431 -9.55 4.61 36.84
N ASP A 432 -10.70 5.19 36.49
CA ASP A 432 -11.31 5.00 35.18
C ASP A 432 -10.58 5.83 34.13
N VAL A 433 -10.34 5.21 32.97
CA VAL A 433 -9.72 5.87 31.83
C VAL A 433 -10.83 6.41 30.93
N ALA A 434 -10.90 7.74 30.82
CA ALA A 434 -12.00 8.43 30.13
C ALA A 434 -12.04 8.13 28.62
N GLU A 435 -10.86 8.03 28.02
CA GLU A 435 -10.70 7.78 26.59
C GLU A 435 -10.22 6.35 26.35
N PRO A 436 -10.73 5.68 25.30
CA PRO A 436 -10.22 4.37 24.94
C PRO A 436 -8.76 4.47 24.46
N VAL A 437 -7.96 3.43 24.70
CA VAL A 437 -6.55 3.42 24.30
C VAL A 437 -6.44 2.92 22.85
N GLU A 438 -6.09 3.81 21.92
CA GLU A 438 -5.92 3.49 20.49
C GLU A 438 -4.48 3.13 20.12
N ASP A 439 -3.50 3.92 20.55
CA ASP A 439 -2.08 3.67 20.29
C ASP A 439 -1.29 3.76 21.60
N SER A 440 -1.18 4.98 22.15
CA SER A 440 -0.58 5.23 23.46
C SER A 440 -1.38 6.28 24.21
N LEU A 441 -1.60 6.08 25.51
CA LEU A 441 -2.31 7.01 26.38
C LEU A 441 -1.56 7.18 27.70
N GLN A 442 -1.33 8.43 28.10
CA GLN A 442 -0.65 8.79 29.34
C GLN A 442 -1.69 9.16 30.41
N ILE A 443 -1.61 8.48 31.55
CA ILE A 443 -2.58 8.62 32.64
C ILE A 443 -1.86 9.15 33.88
N PRO A 444 -2.17 10.38 34.32
CA PRO A 444 -1.62 10.91 35.55
C PRO A 444 -2.24 10.20 36.76
N VAL A 445 -1.38 9.73 37.66
CA VAL A 445 -1.76 9.05 38.89
C VAL A 445 -1.16 9.76 40.09
N THR A 446 -1.97 9.90 41.14
CA THR A 446 -1.54 10.41 42.44
C THR A 446 -1.75 9.34 43.50
N ILE A 447 -0.71 9.03 44.27
CA ILE A 447 -0.75 8.09 45.38
C ILE A 447 -0.52 8.81 46.71
N ASP A 448 -1.07 8.23 47.77
CA ASP A 448 -0.73 8.60 49.14
C ASP A 448 -0.22 7.35 49.84
N ALA A 449 1.10 7.17 49.81
CA ALA A 449 1.78 5.99 50.29
C ALA A 449 2.91 6.39 51.24
N GLU A 450 3.13 5.60 52.28
CA GLU A 450 4.27 5.77 53.17
C GLU A 450 5.57 5.32 52.51
N SER A 451 6.68 5.96 52.88
CA SER A 451 8.00 5.58 52.38
C SER A 451 8.28 4.10 52.66
N GLY A 452 8.63 3.36 51.61
CA GLY A 452 8.93 1.93 51.66
C GLY A 452 7.74 1.03 51.35
N LYS A 453 6.52 1.56 51.25
CA LYS A 453 5.32 0.79 50.89
C LYS A 453 5.48 0.16 49.52
N THR A 454 5.12 -1.12 49.42
CA THR A 454 4.99 -1.86 48.16
C THR A 454 3.52 -1.95 47.78
N PHE A 455 3.21 -1.79 46.50
CA PHE A 455 1.86 -1.90 45.97
C PHE A 455 1.88 -2.34 44.51
N ARG A 456 0.75 -2.82 44.01
CA ARG A 456 0.60 -3.27 42.63
C ARG A 456 -0.24 -2.28 41.83
N ILE A 457 0.16 -2.07 40.58
CA ILE A 457 -0.66 -1.44 39.55
C ILE A 457 -1.20 -2.56 38.65
N GLU A 458 -2.52 -2.65 38.54
CA GLU A 458 -3.21 -3.57 37.63
C GLU A 458 -3.94 -2.80 36.54
N LEU A 459 -3.79 -3.25 35.30
CA LEU A 459 -4.56 -2.81 34.14
C LEU A 459 -5.65 -3.83 33.84
N ARG A 460 -6.90 -3.40 33.77
CA ARG A 460 -8.06 -4.28 33.57
C ARG A 460 -8.97 -3.79 32.44
N ASP A 461 -9.58 -4.75 31.75
CA ASP A 461 -10.62 -4.51 30.75
C ASP A 461 -11.88 -3.97 31.45
N ALA A 462 -12.42 -2.85 30.97
CA ALA A 462 -13.59 -2.23 31.61
C ALA A 462 -14.89 -3.02 31.41
N THR A 463 -14.93 -3.93 30.42
CA THR A 463 -16.13 -4.69 30.06
C THR A 463 -16.31 -5.93 30.91
N ASP A 464 -15.23 -6.70 31.09
CA ASP A 464 -15.26 -8.00 31.78
C ASP A 464 -14.31 -8.09 32.99
N SER A 465 -13.64 -7.00 33.35
CA SER A 465 -12.72 -6.91 34.49
C SER A 465 -11.52 -7.88 34.42
N ARG A 466 -11.25 -8.45 33.24
CA ARG A 466 -10.09 -9.32 33.02
C ARG A 466 -8.79 -8.54 33.25
N LEU A 467 -7.85 -9.16 33.96
CA LEU A 467 -6.50 -8.61 34.12
C LEU A 467 -5.76 -8.67 32.77
N LEU A 468 -5.37 -7.50 32.27
CA LEU A 468 -4.65 -7.35 31.02
C LEU A 468 -3.14 -7.30 31.25
N ASP A 469 -2.71 -6.51 32.24
CA ASP A 469 -1.30 -6.36 32.57
C ASP A 469 -1.12 -5.88 34.02
N SER A 470 0.09 -5.98 34.57
CA SER A 470 0.42 -5.43 35.90
C SER A 470 1.91 -5.14 36.10
N VAL A 471 2.21 -4.35 37.12
CA VAL A 471 3.57 -4.09 37.62
C VAL A 471 3.56 -3.94 39.14
N GLU A 472 4.56 -4.51 39.80
CA GLU A 472 4.82 -4.34 41.24
C GLU A 472 5.69 -3.09 41.45
N CYS A 473 5.30 -2.25 42.41
CA CYS A 473 5.88 -0.94 42.65
C CYS A 473 6.32 -0.82 44.11
N LYS A 474 7.40 -0.06 44.34
CA LYS A 474 7.81 0.39 45.67
C LYS A 474 7.91 1.91 45.73
N PHE A 475 7.26 2.52 46.72
CA PHE A 475 7.34 3.95 46.93
C PHE A 475 8.57 4.31 47.76
N VAL A 476 9.50 5.08 47.20
CA VAL A 476 10.73 5.54 47.83
C VAL A 476 10.91 7.03 47.54
N PRO A 477 10.31 7.93 48.34
CA PRO A 477 10.29 9.36 48.02
C PRO A 477 11.70 9.94 47.99
N SER A 478 11.98 10.76 46.96
CA SER A 478 13.29 11.40 46.74
C SER A 478 13.69 12.42 47.83
N ARG A 479 12.73 12.84 48.66
CA ARG A 479 12.94 13.63 49.88
C ARG A 479 12.12 12.99 51.00
N LYS A 480 12.66 12.88 52.22
CA LYS A 480 11.83 12.55 53.39
C LYS A 480 10.64 13.51 53.39
N ARG A 481 9.40 12.99 53.46
CA ARG A 481 8.24 13.81 53.86
C ARG A 481 8.57 14.34 55.25
N ILE A 482 9.12 15.55 55.30
CA ILE A 482 9.20 16.33 56.53
C ILE A 482 7.80 16.94 56.61
N PHE A 483 7.16 16.77 57.75
CA PHE A 483 5.75 17.01 58.08
C PHE A 483 4.87 15.77 57.94
#